data_AF-A0A135RX23-F1
#
_entry.id   AF-A0A135RX23-F1
#
_cell.length_a   1.000
_cell.length_b   1.000
_cell.length_c   1.000
_cell.angle_alpha   90.00
_cell.angle_beta   90.00
_cell.angle_gamma   90.00
#
_symmetry.space_group_name_H-M   'P 1'
#
loop_
_entity.id
_entity.type
_entity.pdbx_description
1 polymer ?
#
loop_
_entity_poly.entity_id
_entity_poly.type
_entity_poly.pdbx_seq_one_letter_code
_entity_poly.pdbx_strand_id
1 'polypeptide(L)'
;MSRSTPRRRGGGHARHSSQGNPISGPRPVQSDYESDAAHYIDSHPVPDPNPALLNRTNTDLNLSVLRRYLPSINSTLSIAANAVVYTFNPTLPGWDKTGIEGTYFLCMQDPVPGAAPNPRACIFVLNRRGLENVILDLSEVDDFEVMDEIYIFRLRGTSEEAAEGTNKVMGIWIHADKEDTRVMNAALISETLKHVRLAEEQNAVAGLGGPGGPGGEEELGPAMQAIGRKLSLSDLFGAQNGLQG
;
A
#
# COMPACT_ATOMS: atom_id res chain seq x y z
N MET A 1 -62.89 -2.06 -15.94
CA MET A 1 -64.27 -1.58 -16.18
C MET A 1 -64.65 -0.65 -15.02
N SER A 2 -64.11 0.58 -14.95
CA SER A 2 -64.72 1.84 -15.42
C SER A 2 -66.19 2.05 -15.00
N ARG A 3 -66.41 2.92 -14.02
CA ARG A 3 -67.62 3.76 -13.93
C ARG A 3 -67.24 5.20 -13.63
N SER A 4 -68.03 6.08 -14.26
CA SER A 4 -67.73 7.44 -14.65
C SER A 4 -68.17 8.50 -13.62
N THR A 5 -67.56 9.67 -13.78
CA THR A 5 -67.65 10.96 -13.06
C THR A 5 -69.05 11.55 -12.86
N PRO A 6 -69.17 12.68 -12.12
CA PRO A 6 -69.38 13.92 -12.86
C PRO A 6 -68.53 15.11 -12.39
N ARG A 7 -67.96 15.83 -13.37
CA ARG A 7 -67.44 17.21 -13.26
C ARG A 7 -68.59 18.18 -13.02
N ARG A 8 -68.40 19.18 -12.16
CA ARG A 8 -69.12 20.47 -12.27
C ARG A 8 -68.11 21.61 -12.36
N ARG A 9 -68.30 22.41 -13.42
CA ARG A 9 -67.53 23.59 -13.79
C ARG A 9 -67.80 24.75 -12.82
N GLY A 10 -66.77 25.55 -12.59
CA GLY A 10 -66.84 26.98 -12.92
C GLY A 10 -66.92 27.96 -11.75
N GLY A 11 -65.89 28.82 -11.67
CA GLY A 11 -66.11 30.26 -11.54
C GLY A 11 -65.64 30.92 -10.25
N GLY A 12 -64.63 31.79 -10.37
CA GLY A 12 -64.59 33.03 -9.61
C GLY A 12 -63.47 33.14 -8.57
N HIS A 13 -62.40 33.83 -8.95
CA HIS A 13 -61.51 34.49 -7.99
C HIS A 13 -62.26 35.62 -7.26
N ALA A 14 -62.15 35.70 -5.94
CA ALA A 14 -62.32 36.95 -5.20
C ALA A 14 -61.43 36.94 -3.94
N ARG A 15 -60.73 38.05 -3.73
CA ARG A 15 -59.65 38.27 -2.75
C ARG A 15 -60.20 38.66 -1.38
N HIS A 16 -59.36 38.40 -0.36
CA HIS A 16 -59.20 39.13 0.91
C HIS A 16 -60.43 39.52 1.75
N SER A 17 -60.50 39.02 2.99
CA SER A 17 -60.41 39.91 4.16
C SER A 17 -60.19 39.11 5.45
N SER A 18 -59.55 39.79 6.38
CA SER A 18 -58.94 39.38 7.63
C SER A 18 -59.92 38.95 8.73
N GLN A 19 -59.43 38.05 9.59
CA GLN A 19 -59.51 38.05 11.07
C GLN A 19 -59.96 36.71 11.64
N GLY A 20 -59.14 36.18 12.56
CA GLY A 20 -59.53 35.11 13.48
C GLY A 20 -58.54 33.95 13.55
N ASN A 21 -57.44 34.12 14.27
CA ASN A 21 -56.80 33.00 14.98
C ASN A 21 -57.35 33.04 16.44
N PRO A 22 -57.36 31.96 17.25
CA PRO A 22 -56.57 30.75 17.10
C PRO A 22 -57.30 29.43 17.41
N ILE A 23 -56.73 28.31 16.98
CA ILE A 23 -56.57 27.04 17.73
C ILE A 23 -55.78 26.09 16.81
N SER A 24 -54.53 25.79 17.15
CA SER A 24 -53.85 24.58 16.71
C SER A 24 -52.61 24.37 17.57
N GLY A 25 -52.42 23.16 18.09
CA GLY A 25 -51.31 22.76 18.95
C GLY A 25 -49.91 22.94 18.33
N PRO A 26 -48.86 22.42 18.98
CA PRO A 26 -47.48 22.60 18.54
C PRO A 26 -47.34 22.16 17.09
N ARG A 27 -47.18 23.12 16.17
CA ARG A 27 -46.77 22.83 14.81
C ARG A 27 -45.38 22.19 14.90
N PRO A 28 -45.12 21.06 14.21
CA PRO A 28 -43.75 20.58 14.10
C PRO A 28 -42.94 21.73 13.50
N VAL A 29 -41.92 22.18 14.24
CA VAL A 29 -40.95 23.13 13.73
C VAL A 29 -40.17 22.39 12.64
N GLN A 30 -40.70 22.40 11.42
CA GLN A 30 -39.91 22.03 10.26
C GLN A 30 -38.84 23.10 10.16
N SER A 31 -37.60 22.72 10.51
CA SER A 31 -36.45 23.59 10.34
C SER A 31 -36.39 24.07 8.90
N ASP A 32 -36.23 25.38 8.76
CA ASP A 32 -35.82 26.15 7.57
C ASP A 32 -34.63 25.54 6.79
N TYR A 33 -33.89 24.62 7.41
CA TYR A 33 -32.85 23.81 6.76
C TYR A 33 -33.25 23.21 5.40
N GLU A 34 -34.49 22.73 5.23
CA GLU A 34 -34.91 22.19 3.92
C GLU A 34 -35.10 23.27 2.84
N SER A 35 -35.51 24.48 3.23
CA SER A 35 -35.67 25.60 2.28
C SER A 35 -34.31 26.15 1.86
N ASP A 36 -33.37 26.25 2.80
CA ASP A 36 -32.01 26.73 2.52
C ASP A 36 -31.21 25.75 1.66
N ALA A 37 -31.35 24.44 1.88
CA ALA A 37 -30.72 23.43 1.03
C ALA A 37 -31.24 23.49 -0.43
N ALA A 38 -32.54 23.66 -0.63
CA ALA A 38 -33.13 23.80 -1.96
C ALA A 38 -32.64 25.07 -2.67
N HIS A 39 -32.63 26.21 -1.97
CA HIS A 39 -32.10 27.47 -2.51
C HIS A 39 -30.58 27.40 -2.76
N TYR A 40 -29.83 26.68 -1.94
CA TYR A 40 -28.39 26.48 -2.15
C TYR A 40 -28.12 25.68 -3.42
N ILE A 41 -28.84 24.58 -3.67
CA ILE A 41 -28.70 23.77 -4.88
C ILE A 41 -29.16 24.54 -6.14
N ASP A 42 -30.22 25.36 -6.02
CA ASP A 42 -30.71 26.17 -7.14
C ASP A 42 -29.75 27.32 -7.50
N SER A 43 -29.10 27.92 -6.50
CA SER A 43 -28.10 28.98 -6.70
C SER A 43 -26.68 28.47 -7.01
N HIS A 44 -26.39 27.20 -6.69
CA HIS A 44 -25.12 26.54 -6.97
C HIS A 44 -25.38 25.29 -7.82
N PRO A 45 -25.40 25.43 -9.16
CA PRO A 45 -25.50 24.29 -10.05
C PRO A 45 -24.47 23.24 -9.66
N VAL A 46 -24.92 22.01 -9.41
CA VAL A 46 -24.01 20.90 -9.11
C VAL A 46 -23.04 20.80 -10.29
N PRO A 47 -21.72 20.87 -10.06
CA PRO A 47 -20.75 20.71 -11.15
C PRO A 47 -21.05 19.43 -11.90
N ASP A 48 -21.03 19.50 -13.24
CA ASP A 48 -21.20 18.29 -14.05
C ASP A 48 -20.24 17.21 -13.54
N PRO A 49 -20.72 15.97 -13.33
CA PRO A 49 -19.89 14.90 -12.82
C PRO A 49 -18.69 14.76 -13.76
N ASN A 50 -17.49 14.82 -13.19
CA ASN A 50 -16.25 14.77 -13.96
C ASN A 50 -16.33 13.59 -14.95
N PRO A 51 -16.30 13.83 -16.28
CA PRO A 51 -16.48 12.77 -17.26
C PRO A 51 -15.39 11.69 -17.14
N ALA A 52 -14.24 12.03 -16.55
CA ALA A 52 -13.18 11.08 -16.24
C ALA A 52 -13.54 10.05 -15.16
N LEU A 53 -14.63 10.23 -14.41
CA LEU A 53 -15.14 9.28 -13.41
C LEU A 53 -16.25 8.38 -13.95
N LEU A 54 -16.92 8.76 -15.04
CA LEU A 54 -18.07 8.02 -15.59
C LEU A 54 -17.71 6.63 -16.13
N ASN A 55 -16.42 6.42 -16.49
CA ASN A 55 -15.94 5.16 -17.07
C ASN A 55 -14.94 4.39 -16.19
N ARG A 56 -14.72 4.80 -14.94
CA ARG A 56 -13.76 4.12 -14.08
C ARG A 56 -14.37 2.89 -13.43
N THR A 57 -13.66 1.77 -13.50
CA THR A 57 -14.00 0.56 -12.75
C THR A 57 -13.59 0.70 -11.29
N ASN A 58 -14.15 -0.14 -10.40
CA ASN A 58 -13.71 -0.19 -9.00
C ASN A 58 -12.20 -0.51 -8.89
N THR A 59 -11.70 -1.36 -9.78
CA THR A 59 -10.27 -1.67 -9.90
C THR A 59 -9.44 -0.43 -10.23
N ASP A 60 -9.88 0.41 -11.18
CA ASP A 60 -9.18 1.65 -11.53
C ASP A 60 -9.17 2.64 -10.36
N LEU A 61 -10.27 2.71 -9.61
CA LEU A 61 -10.37 3.54 -8.42
C LEU A 61 -9.43 3.05 -7.32
N ASN A 62 -9.42 1.74 -7.02
CA ASN A 62 -8.51 1.16 -6.03
C ASN A 62 -7.05 1.39 -6.42
N LEU A 63 -6.67 1.12 -7.67
CA LEU A 63 -5.33 1.39 -8.17
C LEU A 63 -4.97 2.88 -8.05
N SER A 64 -5.91 3.78 -8.33
CA SER A 64 -5.67 5.23 -8.17
C SER A 64 -5.42 5.64 -6.72
N VAL A 65 -5.98 4.93 -5.74
CA VAL A 65 -5.72 5.15 -4.31
C VAL A 65 -4.34 4.60 -3.93
N LEU A 66 -4.04 3.36 -4.33
CA LEU A 66 -2.76 2.71 -4.02
C LEU A 66 -1.57 3.49 -4.60
N ARG A 67 -1.70 3.99 -5.83
CA ARG A 67 -0.67 4.79 -6.51
C ARG A 67 -0.37 6.14 -5.85
N ARG A 68 -1.24 6.65 -4.98
CA ARG A 68 -0.94 7.85 -4.17
C ARG A 68 0.14 7.60 -3.13
N TYR A 69 0.22 6.36 -2.64
CA TYR A 69 1.22 5.94 -1.66
C TYR A 69 2.43 5.32 -2.34
N LEU A 70 2.20 4.46 -3.35
CA LEU A 70 3.26 3.75 -4.04
C LEU A 70 3.01 3.79 -5.56
N PRO A 71 3.57 4.79 -6.26
CA PRO A 71 3.30 5.01 -7.69
C PRO A 71 3.69 3.85 -8.60
N SER A 72 4.63 3.00 -8.16
CA SER A 72 5.07 1.83 -8.92
C SER A 72 4.02 0.74 -9.02
N ILE A 73 2.95 0.75 -8.21
CA ILE A 73 1.90 -0.28 -8.30
C ILE A 73 1.20 -0.21 -9.65
N ASN A 74 1.29 -1.28 -10.44
CA ASN A 74 0.70 -1.32 -11.78
C ASN A 74 -0.61 -2.09 -11.83
N SER A 75 -0.77 -3.13 -11.02
CA SER A 75 -1.92 -4.02 -11.02
C SER A 75 -2.13 -4.68 -9.67
N THR A 76 -3.36 -5.13 -9.42
CA THR A 76 -3.76 -5.85 -8.21
C THR A 76 -4.08 -7.29 -8.57
N LEU A 77 -3.39 -8.23 -7.94
CA LEU A 77 -3.59 -9.67 -8.13
C LEU A 77 -4.75 -10.21 -7.28
N SER A 78 -4.90 -9.67 -6.06
CA SER A 78 -5.95 -10.10 -5.15
C SER A 78 -6.33 -9.00 -4.16
N ILE A 79 -7.58 -9.04 -3.69
CA ILE A 79 -8.17 -8.08 -2.76
C ILE A 79 -8.91 -8.86 -1.67
N ALA A 80 -8.78 -8.42 -0.42
CA ALA A 80 -9.63 -8.87 0.66
C ALA A 80 -10.19 -7.68 1.44
N ALA A 81 -11.49 -7.72 1.75
CA ALA A 81 -12.22 -6.59 2.32
C ALA A 81 -11.69 -6.15 3.69
N ASN A 82 -11.20 -7.10 4.50
CA ASN A 82 -10.62 -6.82 5.80
C ASN A 82 -9.40 -7.71 6.05
N ALA A 83 -8.36 -7.10 6.61
CA ALA A 83 -7.16 -7.74 7.08
C ALA A 83 -6.71 -7.10 8.40
N VAL A 84 -6.09 -7.91 9.27
CA VAL A 84 -5.54 -7.49 10.55
C VAL A 84 -4.06 -7.86 10.59
N VAL A 85 -3.22 -6.89 10.93
CA VAL A 85 -1.77 -7.08 10.99
C VAL A 85 -1.32 -7.35 12.43
N TYR A 86 -0.51 -8.39 12.57
CA TYR A 86 0.13 -8.83 13.81
C TYR A 86 1.64 -8.78 13.65
N THR A 87 2.34 -8.59 14.77
CA THR A 87 3.79 -8.74 14.87
C THR A 87 4.10 -9.76 15.92
N PHE A 88 5.17 -10.51 15.72
CA PHE A 88 5.68 -11.42 16.72
C PHE A 88 6.98 -10.87 17.30
N ASN A 89 7.03 -10.79 18.63
CA ASN A 89 8.21 -10.38 19.37
C ASN A 89 8.76 -11.60 20.11
N PRO A 90 10.01 -12.04 19.85
CA PRO A 90 10.56 -13.23 20.49
C PRO A 90 10.71 -13.10 22.02
N THR A 91 10.68 -11.87 22.55
CA THR A 91 10.78 -11.61 23.99
C THR A 91 9.45 -11.70 24.72
N LEU A 92 8.32 -11.67 24.00
CA LEU A 92 6.98 -11.73 24.56
C LEU A 92 6.25 -13.00 24.09
N PRO A 93 5.45 -13.64 24.95
CA PRO A 93 4.67 -14.79 24.55
C PRO A 93 3.49 -14.34 23.65
N GLY A 94 3.47 -14.80 22.41
CA GLY A 94 2.32 -14.70 21.51
C GLY A 94 2.42 -13.59 20.47
N TRP A 95 1.28 -13.30 19.84
CA TRP A 95 1.16 -12.33 18.75
C TRP A 95 0.63 -10.99 19.26
N ASP A 96 1.32 -9.91 18.92
CA ASP A 96 0.88 -8.55 19.22
C ASP A 96 0.07 -7.98 18.06
N LYS A 97 -1.15 -7.49 18.35
CA LYS A 97 -1.97 -6.80 17.35
C LYS A 97 -1.46 -5.37 17.19
N THR A 98 -1.02 -5.02 15.98
CA THR A 98 -0.42 -3.71 15.66
C THR A 98 -1.40 -2.53 15.67
N GLY A 99 -2.71 -2.80 15.71
CA GLY A 99 -3.75 -1.78 15.54
C GLY A 99 -4.06 -1.46 14.07
N ILE A 100 -3.28 -1.99 13.13
CA ILE A 100 -3.49 -1.82 11.70
C ILE A 100 -4.50 -2.84 11.21
N GLU A 101 -5.61 -2.33 10.69
CA GLU A 101 -6.73 -3.12 10.20
C GLU A 101 -7.40 -2.40 9.03
N GLY A 102 -7.72 -3.11 7.95
CA GLY A 102 -8.38 -2.50 6.80
C GLY A 102 -8.29 -3.36 5.54
N THR A 103 -8.32 -2.75 4.36
CA THR A 103 -8.41 -3.49 3.10
C THR A 103 -7.03 -3.98 2.67
N TYR A 104 -6.95 -5.26 2.30
CA TYR A 104 -5.73 -5.90 1.83
C TYR A 104 -5.68 -5.96 0.31
N PHE A 105 -4.49 -5.76 -0.23
CA PHE A 105 -4.18 -5.87 -1.65
C PHE A 105 -2.86 -6.61 -1.85
N LEU A 106 -2.87 -7.64 -2.70
CA LEU A 106 -1.65 -8.18 -3.30
C LEU A 106 -1.43 -7.49 -4.64
N CYS A 107 -0.30 -6.82 -4.84
CA CYS A 107 -0.05 -5.97 -5.99
C CYS A 107 1.24 -6.34 -6.73
N MET A 108 1.23 -6.16 -8.05
CA MET A 108 2.46 -6.11 -8.84
C MET A 108 2.92 -4.66 -9.00
N GLN A 109 4.22 -4.50 -9.12
CA GLN A 109 4.87 -3.21 -9.30
C GLN A 109 5.70 -3.18 -10.58
N ASP A 110 5.85 -1.98 -11.12
CA ASP A 110 6.74 -1.71 -12.22
C ASP A 110 8.20 -1.94 -11.80
N PRO A 111 9.04 -2.43 -12.72
CA PRO A 111 10.49 -2.50 -12.49
C PRO A 111 11.05 -1.13 -12.13
N VAL A 112 12.14 -1.12 -11.35
CA VAL A 112 12.82 0.13 -11.01
C VAL A 112 13.42 0.74 -12.29
N PRO A 113 13.10 2.00 -12.63
CA PRO A 113 13.70 2.66 -13.79
C PRO A 113 15.22 2.70 -13.68
N GLY A 114 15.91 2.27 -14.74
CA GLY A 114 17.38 2.25 -14.78
C GLY A 114 18.03 1.05 -14.10
N ALA A 115 17.25 0.11 -13.54
CA ALA A 115 17.74 -1.18 -13.08
C ALA A 115 17.37 -2.29 -14.07
N ALA A 116 17.97 -3.47 -13.88
CA ALA A 116 17.56 -4.67 -14.60
C ALA A 116 16.06 -4.95 -14.35
N PRO A 117 15.30 -5.35 -15.39
CA PRO A 117 13.87 -5.61 -15.25
C PRO A 117 13.66 -6.78 -14.28
N ASN A 118 13.12 -6.46 -13.11
CA ASN A 118 12.77 -7.41 -12.07
C ASN A 118 11.28 -7.37 -11.79
N PRO A 119 10.60 -8.54 -11.71
CA PRO A 119 9.25 -8.61 -11.21
C PRO A 119 9.26 -8.17 -9.75
N ARG A 120 8.50 -7.13 -9.46
CA ARG A 120 8.34 -6.59 -8.11
C ARG A 120 6.89 -6.74 -7.70
N ALA A 121 6.69 -7.05 -6.44
CA ALA A 121 5.36 -7.24 -5.89
C ALA A 121 5.36 -6.84 -4.42
N CYS A 122 4.21 -6.37 -3.96
CA CYS A 122 4.03 -5.96 -2.58
C CYS A 122 2.64 -6.35 -2.07
N ILE A 123 2.56 -6.57 -0.77
CA ILE A 123 1.30 -6.61 -0.03
C ILE A 123 1.06 -5.22 0.56
N PHE A 124 -0.15 -4.69 0.34
CA PHE A 124 -0.57 -3.39 0.86
C PHE A 124 -1.80 -3.58 1.76
N VAL A 125 -1.73 -3.13 3.01
CA VAL A 125 -2.89 -3.02 3.90
C VAL A 125 -3.21 -1.55 4.12
N LEU A 126 -4.33 -1.10 3.55
CA LEU A 126 -4.84 0.25 3.71
C LEU A 126 -5.62 0.34 5.03
N ASN A 127 -5.08 1.07 5.99
CA ASN A 127 -5.61 1.14 7.34
C ASN A 127 -6.88 2.00 7.38
N ARG A 128 -7.96 1.45 7.95
CA ARG A 128 -9.22 2.17 8.19
C ARG A 128 -9.33 2.73 9.60
N ARG A 129 -8.44 2.31 10.51
CA ARG A 129 -8.44 2.69 11.94
C ARG A 129 -7.43 3.79 12.28
N GLY A 130 -6.53 4.10 11.36
CA GLY A 130 -5.47 5.09 11.52
C GLY A 130 -4.90 5.50 10.17
N LEU A 131 -3.91 6.39 10.21
CA LEU A 131 -3.25 6.91 9.00
C LEU A 131 -2.06 6.06 8.56
N GLU A 132 -1.63 5.13 9.42
CA GLU A 132 -0.47 4.28 9.19
C GLU A 132 -0.86 3.04 8.38
N ASN A 133 -0.39 2.98 7.13
CA ASN A 133 -0.58 1.84 6.23
C ASN A 133 0.61 0.88 6.32
N VAL A 134 0.39 -0.38 5.95
CA VAL A 134 1.48 -1.37 5.80
C VAL A 134 1.72 -1.63 4.32
N ILE A 135 2.99 -1.56 3.93
CA ILE A 135 3.47 -1.97 2.62
C ILE A 135 4.60 -2.96 2.88
N LEU A 136 4.39 -4.21 2.49
CA LEU A 136 5.39 -5.27 2.56
C LEU A 136 5.90 -5.55 1.14
N ASP A 137 7.16 -5.23 0.86
CA ASP A 137 7.82 -5.64 -0.39
C ASP A 137 8.12 -7.14 -0.31
N LEU A 138 7.70 -7.91 -1.31
CA LEU A 138 7.90 -9.36 -1.32
C LEU A 138 9.38 -9.77 -1.52
N SER A 139 10.24 -8.85 -1.96
CA SER A 139 11.70 -9.07 -1.99
C SER A 139 12.33 -9.12 -0.59
N GLU A 140 11.68 -8.54 0.41
CA GLU A 140 12.14 -8.55 1.81
C GLU A 140 11.68 -9.80 2.57
N VAL A 141 10.87 -10.66 1.94
CA VAL A 141 10.31 -11.86 2.57
C VAL A 141 11.27 -13.05 2.41
N ASP A 142 11.87 -13.46 3.52
CA ASP A 142 12.73 -14.64 3.62
C ASP A 142 11.91 -15.93 3.57
N ASP A 143 10.81 -15.99 4.31
CA ASP A 143 9.89 -17.14 4.25
C ASP A 143 8.43 -16.75 4.43
N PHE A 144 7.55 -17.59 3.86
CA PHE A 144 6.12 -17.45 3.93
C PHE A 144 5.46 -18.80 4.28
N GLU A 145 4.68 -18.79 5.35
CA GLU A 145 3.90 -19.95 5.80
C GLU A 145 2.48 -19.55 6.17
N VAL A 146 1.57 -20.53 6.17
CA VAL A 146 0.20 -20.34 6.62
C VAL A 146 -0.05 -21.23 7.81
N MET A 147 -0.42 -20.63 8.95
CA MET A 147 -0.73 -21.35 10.18
C MET A 147 -2.01 -20.80 10.77
N ASP A 148 -2.96 -21.67 11.10
CA ASP A 148 -4.26 -21.30 11.69
C ASP A 148 -4.93 -20.11 10.98
N GLU A 149 -4.94 -20.14 9.63
CA GLU A 149 -5.52 -19.10 8.77
C GLU A 149 -4.79 -17.74 8.76
N ILE A 150 -3.63 -17.64 9.41
CA ILE A 150 -2.77 -16.47 9.42
C ILE A 150 -1.64 -16.66 8.39
N TYR A 151 -1.42 -15.64 7.59
CA TYR A 151 -0.27 -15.52 6.70
C TYR A 151 0.93 -15.01 7.49
N ILE A 152 1.95 -15.85 7.63
CA ILE A 152 3.13 -15.55 8.44
C ILE A 152 4.29 -15.28 7.48
N PHE A 153 4.86 -14.09 7.60
CA PHE A 153 6.00 -13.62 6.83
C PHE A 153 7.19 -13.46 7.75
N ARG A 154 8.27 -14.17 7.45
CA ARG A 154 9.58 -13.92 8.05
C ARG A 154 10.33 -12.96 7.15
N LEU A 155 10.71 -11.81 7.67
CA LEU A 155 11.37 -10.76 6.92
C LEU A 155 12.88 -10.91 7.05
N ARG A 156 13.60 -10.60 5.97
CA ARG A 156 15.03 -10.42 5.97
C ARG A 156 15.33 -9.23 6.90
N GLY A 157 15.98 -9.48 8.03
CA GLY A 157 16.40 -8.41 8.93
C GLY A 157 17.40 -7.48 8.24
N THR A 158 17.50 -6.24 8.72
CA THR A 158 18.64 -5.38 8.40
C THR A 158 19.95 -6.03 8.87
N SER A 159 21.11 -5.60 8.36
CA SER A 159 22.41 -6.19 8.74
C SER A 159 22.67 -6.18 10.25
N GLU A 160 22.08 -5.23 10.97
CA GLU A 160 22.15 -5.11 12.42
C GLU A 160 21.20 -6.10 13.12
N GLU A 161 19.95 -6.19 12.68
CA GLU A 161 18.96 -7.15 13.21
C GLU A 161 19.34 -8.62 12.92
N ALA A 162 19.99 -8.86 11.78
CA ALA A 162 20.52 -10.17 11.42
C ALA A 162 21.72 -10.57 12.32
N ALA A 163 22.54 -9.61 12.75
CA ALA A 163 23.64 -9.84 13.69
C ALA A 163 23.14 -10.10 15.12
N GLU A 164 21.99 -9.53 15.49
CA GLU A 164 21.31 -9.79 16.77
C GLU A 164 20.39 -11.02 16.73
N GLY A 165 20.22 -11.65 15.57
CA GLY A 165 19.38 -12.84 15.39
C GLY A 165 17.88 -12.57 15.49
N THR A 166 17.46 -11.30 15.42
CA THR A 166 16.07 -10.87 15.57
C THR A 166 15.42 -10.64 14.22
N ASN A 167 15.19 -11.71 13.45
CA ASN A 167 14.40 -11.59 12.23
C ASN A 167 12.97 -11.17 12.58
N LYS A 168 12.48 -10.11 11.93
CA LYS A 168 11.13 -9.60 12.15
C LYS A 168 10.11 -10.56 11.54
N VAL A 169 9.11 -10.94 12.33
CA VAL A 169 8.02 -11.81 11.90
C VAL A 169 6.71 -11.04 11.92
N MET A 170 6.01 -11.05 10.79
CA MET A 170 4.73 -10.37 10.61
C MET A 170 3.63 -11.38 10.26
N GLY A 171 2.48 -11.24 10.92
CA GLY A 171 1.29 -12.03 10.66
C GLY A 171 0.23 -11.16 9.98
N ILE A 172 -0.43 -11.67 8.94
CA ILE A 172 -1.59 -11.03 8.34
C ILE A 172 -2.73 -12.04 8.35
N TRP A 173 -3.80 -11.70 9.04
CA TRP A 173 -5.05 -12.45 8.95
C TRP A 173 -6.01 -11.72 8.02
N ILE A 174 -6.58 -12.41 7.05
CA ILE A 174 -7.62 -11.85 6.19
C ILE A 174 -8.98 -12.46 6.49
N HIS A 175 -10.02 -11.63 6.39
CA HIS A 175 -11.39 -12.12 6.35
C HIS A 175 -11.68 -12.71 4.97
N ALA A 176 -12.23 -13.92 4.96
CA ALA A 176 -12.60 -14.64 3.75
C ALA A 176 -14.09 -14.41 3.46
N ASP A 177 -14.41 -13.84 2.31
CA ASP A 177 -15.78 -13.73 1.79
C ASP A 177 -16.29 -15.10 1.29
N LYS A 178 -15.36 -15.96 0.85
CA LYS A 178 -15.59 -17.34 0.44
C LYS A 178 -14.57 -18.26 1.10
N GLU A 179 -14.89 -19.54 1.20
CA GLU A 179 -14.05 -20.55 1.85
C GLU A 179 -12.67 -20.71 1.17
N ASP A 180 -12.63 -20.56 -0.16
CA ASP A 180 -11.41 -20.69 -0.97
C ASP A 180 -10.57 -19.41 -1.05
N THR A 181 -11.11 -18.24 -0.66
CA THR A 181 -10.42 -16.94 -0.77
C THR A 181 -9.05 -16.96 -0.11
N ARG A 182 -8.94 -17.56 1.08
CA ARG A 182 -7.66 -17.63 1.79
C ARG A 182 -6.65 -18.55 1.12
N VAL A 183 -7.13 -19.67 0.58
CA VAL A 183 -6.29 -20.68 -0.08
C VAL A 183 -5.75 -20.12 -1.40
N MET A 184 -6.62 -19.49 -2.20
CA MET A 184 -6.21 -18.83 -3.44
C MET A 184 -5.23 -17.69 -3.20
N ASN A 185 -5.48 -16.86 -2.18
CA ASN A 185 -4.55 -15.79 -1.80
C ASN A 185 -3.18 -16.33 -1.39
N ALA A 186 -3.13 -17.37 -0.56
CA ALA A 186 -1.88 -18.00 -0.16
C ALA A 186 -1.11 -18.61 -1.35
N ALA A 187 -1.83 -19.22 -2.29
CA ALA A 187 -1.24 -19.75 -3.52
C ALA A 187 -0.63 -18.63 -4.38
N LEU A 188 -1.36 -17.51 -4.57
CA LEU A 188 -0.87 -16.35 -5.31
C LEU A 188 0.37 -15.73 -4.66
N ILE A 189 0.39 -15.59 -3.33
CA ILE A 189 1.56 -15.10 -2.59
C ILE A 189 2.76 -16.03 -2.82
N SER A 190 2.55 -17.33 -2.69
CA SER A 190 3.61 -18.35 -2.88
C SER A 190 4.17 -18.34 -4.29
N GLU A 191 3.32 -18.22 -5.31
CA GLU A 191 3.73 -18.12 -6.71
C GLU A 191 4.50 -16.82 -6.99
N THR A 192 3.99 -15.70 -6.46
CA THR A 192 4.62 -14.39 -6.63
C THR A 192 6.00 -14.34 -5.98
N LEU A 193 6.15 -14.89 -4.76
CA LEU A 193 7.44 -15.01 -4.08
C LEU A 193 8.46 -15.83 -4.89
N LYS A 194 8.03 -16.93 -5.52
CA LYS A 194 8.91 -17.72 -6.39
C LYS A 194 9.40 -16.90 -7.58
N HIS A 195 8.53 -16.14 -8.23
CA HIS A 195 8.91 -15.30 -9.36
C HIS A 195 9.87 -14.16 -8.98
N VAL A 196 9.64 -13.52 -7.82
CA VAL A 196 10.54 -12.49 -7.30
C VAL A 196 11.93 -13.08 -7.02
N ARG A 197 12.01 -14.22 -6.32
CA ARG A 197 13.28 -14.87 -5.97
C ARG A 197 14.06 -15.37 -7.18
N LEU A 198 13.38 -16.01 -8.14
CA LEU A 198 14.03 -16.48 -9.36
C LEU A 198 14.66 -15.33 -10.15
N ALA A 199 14.01 -14.17 -10.19
CA ALA A 199 14.52 -13.00 -10.88
C ALA A 199 15.69 -12.32 -10.12
N GLU A 200 15.65 -12.31 -8.77
CA GLU A 200 16.79 -11.89 -7.95
C GLU A 200 18.03 -12.76 -8.22
N GLU A 201 17.87 -14.08 -8.21
CA GLU A 201 18.95 -15.03 -8.48
C GLU A 201 19.52 -14.88 -9.90
N GLN A 202 18.65 -14.75 -10.91
CA GLN A 202 19.08 -14.54 -12.30
C GLN A 202 19.91 -13.26 -12.46
N ASN A 203 19.54 -12.18 -11.76
CA ASN A 203 20.30 -10.94 -11.80
C ASN A 203 21.60 -10.97 -11.00
N ALA A 204 21.64 -11.73 -9.90
CA ALA A 204 22.87 -12.00 -9.17
C ALA A 204 23.88 -12.77 -10.05
N VAL A 205 23.41 -13.80 -10.77
CA VAL A 205 24.24 -14.58 -11.69
C VAL A 205 24.69 -13.75 -12.91
N ALA A 206 23.83 -12.86 -13.41
CA ALA A 206 24.16 -11.97 -14.52
C ALA A 206 25.11 -10.81 -14.15
N GLY A 207 25.47 -10.63 -12.87
CA GLY A 207 26.34 -9.55 -12.41
C GLY A 207 25.74 -8.14 -12.54
N LEU A 208 24.42 -8.03 -12.73
CA LEU A 208 23.70 -6.77 -12.94
C LEU A 208 23.04 -6.21 -11.67
N GLY A 209 23.20 -6.90 -10.53
CA GLY A 209 22.63 -6.49 -9.24
C GLY A 209 23.70 -6.32 -8.16
N GLY A 210 24.16 -5.09 -7.96
CA GLY A 210 24.96 -4.74 -6.78
C GLY A 210 25.10 -3.23 -6.59
N PRO A 211 24.67 -2.65 -5.45
CA PRO A 211 25.20 -1.39 -4.98
C PRO A 211 26.55 -1.67 -4.30
N GLY A 212 27.65 -1.42 -5.01
CA GLY A 212 29.01 -1.51 -4.46
C GLY A 212 29.89 -2.50 -5.20
N GLY A 213 30.60 -2.03 -6.23
CA GLY A 213 31.72 -2.79 -6.78
C GLY A 213 32.94 -2.73 -5.84
N PRO A 214 33.80 -3.75 -5.90
CA PRO A 214 35.22 -3.55 -5.92
C PRO A 214 35.74 -3.88 -7.34
N GLY A 215 36.36 -2.88 -7.96
CA GLY A 215 37.40 -3.05 -8.98
C GLY A 215 37.02 -3.79 -10.25
N GLY A 216 36.82 -3.02 -11.33
CA GLY A 216 37.05 -3.57 -12.67
C GLY A 216 38.51 -4.00 -12.77
N GLU A 217 38.72 -5.27 -13.08
CA GLU A 217 40.00 -5.75 -13.62
C GLU A 217 40.06 -5.31 -15.10
N GLU A 218 40.29 -4.02 -15.28
CA GLU A 218 40.88 -3.52 -16.52
C GLU A 218 42.38 -3.83 -16.43
N GLU A 219 42.87 -4.63 -17.38
CA GLU A 219 44.25 -5.03 -17.56
C GLU A 219 45.14 -3.79 -17.74
N LEU A 220 45.60 -3.20 -16.64
CA LEU A 220 46.51 -2.06 -16.64
C LEU A 220 47.95 -2.56 -16.61
N GLY A 221 48.71 -2.18 -17.64
CA GLY A 221 50.09 -2.59 -17.86
C GLY A 221 51.05 -2.28 -16.69
N PRO A 222 52.28 -2.85 -16.73
CA PRO A 222 53.19 -2.96 -15.58
C PRO A 222 53.65 -1.63 -14.95
N ALA A 223 53.36 -0.48 -15.55
CA ALA A 223 53.73 0.84 -15.02
C ALA A 223 52.78 1.36 -13.93
N MET A 224 51.55 0.83 -13.81
CA MET A 224 50.54 1.37 -12.86
C MET A 224 50.58 0.69 -11.47
N GLN A 225 51.34 -0.41 -11.31
CA GLN A 225 51.40 -1.18 -10.05
C GLN A 225 52.20 -0.52 -8.91
N ALA A 226 52.77 0.67 -9.14
CA ALA A 226 53.61 1.36 -8.15
C ALA A 226 52.87 2.36 -7.24
N ILE A 227 51.58 2.63 -7.48
CA ILE A 227 50.81 3.63 -6.70
C ILE A 227 49.83 2.88 -5.80
N GLY A 228 50.25 2.59 -4.56
CA GLY A 228 49.35 1.99 -3.57
C GLY A 228 49.99 1.21 -2.41
N ARG A 229 51.32 1.01 -2.38
CA ARG A 229 51.95 0.47 -1.18
C ARG A 229 51.94 1.52 -0.08
N LYS A 230 51.12 1.31 0.95
CA LYS A 230 51.19 2.04 2.22
C LYS A 230 52.57 1.78 2.85
N LEU A 231 53.45 2.77 2.77
CA LEU A 231 54.71 2.78 3.51
C LEU A 231 54.38 2.83 5.01
N SER A 232 54.86 1.84 5.77
CA SER A 232 54.77 1.87 7.23
C SER A 232 55.82 2.83 7.79
N LEU A 233 55.51 3.55 8.87
CA LEU A 233 56.47 4.44 9.57
C LEU A 233 57.72 3.68 10.06
N SER A 234 57.62 2.37 10.24
CA SER A 234 58.76 1.48 10.56
C SER A 234 59.73 1.29 9.39
N ASP A 235 59.26 1.42 8.14
CA ASP A 235 60.10 1.34 6.92
C ASP A 235 60.84 2.67 6.63
N LEU A 236 60.40 3.77 7.25
CA LEU A 236 60.97 5.11 7.05
C LEU A 236 62.06 5.48 8.08
N PHE A 237 62.13 4.80 9.23
CA PHE A 237 63.10 5.11 10.30
C PHE A 237 63.82 3.90 10.94
N GLY A 238 63.63 2.68 10.43
CA GLY A 238 64.27 1.48 10.95
C GLY A 238 65.61 1.14 10.28
N ALA A 239 66.68 1.92 10.50
CA ALA A 239 68.09 1.47 10.48
C ALA A 239 69.07 2.65 10.68
N GLN A 240 69.28 3.08 11.93
CA GLN A 240 70.58 3.63 12.32
C GLN A 240 71.27 2.61 13.23
N ASN A 241 72.17 1.84 12.63
CA ASN A 241 73.40 1.27 13.18
C ASN A 241 73.84 0.17 12.20
N GLY A 242 74.98 0.22 11.54
CA GLY A 242 76.12 1.12 11.57
C GLY A 242 77.11 0.63 10.50
N LEU A 243 78.35 1.12 10.54
CA LEU A 243 79.59 0.48 10.07
C LEU A 243 80.68 1.57 10.24
N GLN A 244 81.61 1.44 11.19
CA GLN A 244 82.85 0.66 11.07
C GLN A 244 83.55 0.86 9.72
N GLY A 245 84.61 1.67 9.78
CA GLY A 245 85.57 2.02 8.74
C GLY A 245 86.54 3.02 9.34
#